data_AF-A0A9P1D5S8-F1
#
_entry.id   AF-A0A9P1D5S8-F1
#
_cell.length_a   1.000
_cell.length_b   1.000
_cell.length_c   1.000
_cell.angle_alpha   90.00
_cell.angle_beta   90.00
_cell.angle_gamma   90.00
#
_symmetry.space_group_name_H-M   'P 1'
#
loop_
_entity.id
_entity.type
_entity.pdbx_description
1 polymer ?
#
loop_
_entity_poly.entity_id
_entity_poly.type
_entity_poly.pdbx_seq_one_letter_code
_entity_poly.pdbx_strand_id
1 'polypeptide(L)'
;MKSRKVSMELWQHDADTEAFKVPDIKATAATGRFLETDVSSEVSIPRFYPLNHGWHKVAVDGGDTVGFSRSSLRYCEYFCATTKGCHSIISCPKTRACHLKSAALTGSEPFKHDPYCQTWYMNMGSVTVGTWSGKKVEYQQCEKGTVPQGGKCVKADGPATMTFYQYSAQKKYDPDRIWENVDMASLGGVLFYLHNEVVDSKGEQLNKDGTKSTKFDIDRIVRFKVTVHNTQALWKQFRSQFGQFIQFDYGQATFGMPDHVKKCNDIWSKFGFEVGCQIVPDGISGYEGGFWSSFPGRCPSMPFSDDAPQVIHQGEHKKTISCMRDWAGGSCPEPDGTPDCTWHIEPAGYVMLNELMGEDASEILNSGGHLYDEVLDGGLGTSKNFWKGKKSTKACKQRMDKLLQLFAKKFPDFDASLPDPTCDFWR
;
A
#
# COMPACT_ATOMS: atom_id res chain seq x y z
N MET A 1 27.35 11.95 -38.07
CA MET A 1 26.57 10.81 -37.54
C MET A 1 27.52 9.66 -37.23
N LYS A 2 27.83 9.43 -35.95
CA LYS A 2 28.59 8.27 -35.47
C LYS A 2 27.88 7.76 -34.22
N SER A 3 27.28 6.57 -34.30
CA SER A 3 26.69 5.88 -33.14
C SER A 3 27.79 5.15 -32.37
N ARG A 4 27.94 5.43 -31.07
CA ARG A 4 28.72 4.59 -30.17
C ARG A 4 27.79 3.59 -29.50
N LYS A 5 27.97 2.31 -29.82
CA LYS A 5 27.57 1.18 -28.97
C LYS A 5 28.53 1.15 -27.78
N VAL A 6 28.01 1.10 -26.57
CA VAL A 6 28.78 0.74 -25.37
C VAL A 6 28.28 -0.63 -24.94
N SER A 7 29.16 -1.61 -25.05
CA SER A 7 29.01 -2.95 -24.47
C SER A 7 29.33 -2.89 -22.98
N MET A 8 28.48 -3.48 -22.16
CA MET A 8 28.70 -3.63 -20.72
C MET A 8 29.30 -5.03 -20.50
N GLU A 9 30.59 -5.08 -20.15
CA GLU A 9 31.27 -6.29 -19.69
C GLU A 9 30.87 -6.58 -18.24
N LEU A 10 30.47 -7.83 -17.99
CA LEU A 10 30.15 -8.39 -16.68
C LEU A 10 31.43 -8.57 -15.87
N TRP A 11 31.51 -7.89 -14.73
CA TRP A 11 32.48 -8.21 -13.68
C TRP A 11 31.91 -9.30 -12.78
N GLN A 12 32.58 -10.44 -12.79
CA GLN A 12 32.30 -11.61 -11.98
C GLN A 12 33.03 -11.42 -10.64
N HIS A 13 32.29 -11.40 -9.54
CA HIS A 13 32.87 -11.46 -8.20
C HIS A 13 32.51 -12.80 -7.56
N ASP A 14 33.57 -13.56 -7.27
CA ASP A 14 33.57 -14.77 -6.46
C ASP A 14 33.14 -14.43 -5.02
N ALA A 15 32.15 -15.16 -4.52
CA ALA A 15 31.75 -15.13 -3.13
C ALA A 15 32.00 -16.50 -2.50
N ASP A 16 33.12 -16.61 -1.81
CA ASP A 16 33.37 -17.66 -0.82
C ASP A 16 32.32 -17.55 0.29
N THR A 17 31.51 -18.59 0.46
CA THR A 17 30.60 -18.74 1.59
C THR A 17 30.96 -19.99 2.36
N GLU A 18 31.54 -19.80 3.55
CA GLU A 18 31.65 -20.86 4.55
C GLU A 18 30.27 -21.20 5.08
N ALA A 19 29.88 -22.46 4.89
CA ALA A 19 28.57 -22.99 5.22
C ALA A 19 28.42 -23.24 6.74
N PHE A 20 27.43 -22.58 7.34
CA PHE A 20 26.93 -22.90 8.67
C PHE A 20 26.01 -24.14 8.55
N LYS A 21 26.42 -25.27 9.15
CA LYS A 21 25.67 -26.54 9.11
C LYS A 21 24.47 -26.50 10.07
N VAL A 22 23.27 -26.74 9.54
CA VAL A 22 22.05 -27.04 10.31
C VAL A 22 21.96 -28.57 10.49
N PRO A 23 21.61 -29.09 11.67
CA PRO A 23 21.49 -30.53 11.88
C PRO A 23 20.33 -31.16 11.11
N ASP A 24 20.62 -32.30 10.50
CA ASP A 24 19.74 -33.15 9.72
C ASP A 24 18.73 -33.88 10.63
N ILE A 25 17.43 -33.66 10.42
CA ILE A 25 16.35 -34.43 11.06
C ILE A 25 15.68 -35.29 9.98
N LYS A 26 16.21 -36.48 9.78
CA LYS A 26 15.51 -37.61 9.18
C LYS A 26 15.76 -38.86 10.01
N ALA A 27 14.79 -39.23 10.85
CA ALA A 27 14.47 -40.63 11.16
C ALA A 27 13.27 -40.70 12.11
N THR A 28 12.06 -40.91 11.55
CA THR A 28 11.10 -41.94 12.01
C THR A 28 9.89 -41.92 11.08
N ALA A 29 9.95 -42.75 10.04
CA ALA A 29 8.78 -43.16 9.28
C ALA A 29 8.64 -44.67 9.43
N ALA A 30 7.77 -45.10 10.34
CA ALA A 30 7.27 -46.46 10.37
C ALA A 30 5.87 -46.47 11.00
N THR A 31 4.92 -47.00 10.22
CA THR A 31 3.59 -47.51 10.61
C THR A 31 2.56 -46.52 11.12
N GLY A 32 1.63 -46.15 10.25
CA GLY A 32 0.38 -45.48 10.63
C GLY A 32 -0.49 -45.14 9.43
N ARG A 33 -1.23 -46.13 8.93
CA ARG A 33 -2.29 -45.94 7.94
C ARG A 33 -3.41 -45.11 8.60
N PHE A 34 -3.55 -43.84 8.24
CA PHE A 34 -4.72 -43.04 8.57
C PHE A 34 -5.39 -42.56 7.29
N LEU A 35 -6.70 -42.70 7.31
CA LEU A 35 -7.66 -42.40 6.24
C LEU A 35 -7.49 -40.97 5.74
N GLU A 36 -7.51 -40.82 4.41
CA GLU A 36 -7.77 -39.54 3.74
C GLU A 36 -9.13 -39.03 4.19
N THR A 37 -9.14 -38.04 5.07
CA THR A 37 -10.25 -37.10 5.19
C THR A 37 -9.79 -35.76 4.64
N ASP A 38 -10.41 -35.39 3.53
CA ASP A 38 -10.41 -34.08 2.90
C ASP A 38 -10.68 -32.99 3.95
N VAL A 39 -9.65 -32.20 4.27
CA VAL A 39 -9.80 -30.93 5.01
C VAL A 39 -8.85 -29.90 4.37
N SER A 40 -9.29 -29.31 3.27
CA SER A 40 -8.69 -28.11 2.68
C SER A 40 -9.17 -26.83 3.41
N SER A 41 -9.19 -26.82 4.74
CA SER A 41 -9.44 -25.58 5.48
C SER A 41 -8.11 -24.87 5.69
N GLU A 42 -7.81 -23.86 4.86
CA GLU A 42 -6.80 -22.87 5.21
C GLU A 42 -7.14 -22.31 6.60
N VAL A 43 -6.30 -22.59 7.59
CA VAL A 43 -6.46 -22.06 8.94
C VAL A 43 -6.22 -20.54 8.85
N SER A 44 -7.30 -19.77 8.75
CA SER A 44 -7.24 -18.32 8.76
C SER A 44 -6.68 -17.84 10.10
N ILE A 45 -5.47 -17.27 10.08
CA ILE A 45 -4.85 -16.66 11.26
C ILE A 45 -5.74 -15.49 11.71
N PRO A 46 -6.13 -15.41 13.00
CA PRO A 46 -6.82 -14.25 13.56
C PRO A 46 -6.09 -12.95 13.24
N ARG A 47 -6.84 -11.90 12.90
CA ARG A 47 -6.25 -10.61 12.53
C ARG A 47 -5.96 -9.75 13.74
N PHE A 48 -4.84 -9.05 13.66
CA PHE A 48 -4.41 -8.08 14.65
C PHE A 48 -4.61 -6.67 14.12
N TYR A 49 -5.05 -5.78 14.99
CA TYR A 49 -5.31 -4.38 14.69
C TYR A 49 -4.45 -3.49 15.58
N PRO A 50 -3.86 -2.41 15.07
CA PRO A 50 -3.12 -1.48 15.90
C PRO A 50 -4.09 -0.79 16.87
N LEU A 51 -3.65 -0.61 18.12
CA LEU A 51 -4.43 0.07 19.15
C LEU A 51 -4.76 1.51 18.72
N ASN A 52 -6.05 1.87 18.75
CA ASN A 52 -6.55 3.19 18.36
C ASN A 52 -6.00 3.69 17.01
N HIS A 53 -5.86 2.77 16.04
CA HIS A 53 -5.38 3.01 14.67
C HIS A 53 -4.07 3.80 14.53
N GLY A 54 -3.27 3.94 15.60
CA GLY A 54 -2.14 4.86 15.64
C GLY A 54 -0.83 4.18 16.01
N TRP A 55 0.25 4.68 15.43
CA TRP A 55 1.62 4.24 15.72
C TRP A 55 2.08 4.65 17.12
N HIS A 56 3.05 3.92 17.68
CA HIS A 56 3.65 4.24 18.99
C HIS A 56 2.68 4.20 20.18
N LYS A 57 1.53 3.54 20.03
CA LYS A 57 0.54 3.39 21.10
C LYS A 57 0.65 2.01 21.73
N VAL A 58 1.04 1.96 22.99
CA VAL A 58 1.09 0.72 23.78
C VAL A 58 -0.01 0.76 24.83
N ALA A 59 -0.86 -0.27 24.88
CA ALA A 59 -1.91 -0.38 25.89
C ALA A 59 -1.30 -0.25 27.30
N VAL A 60 -1.91 0.57 28.16
CA VAL A 60 -1.48 0.72 29.55
C VAL A 60 -1.62 -0.62 30.28
N ASP A 61 -2.71 -1.33 30.02
CA ASP A 61 -2.93 -2.70 30.48
C ASP A 61 -3.05 -3.64 29.28
N GLY A 62 -1.99 -4.42 29.06
CA GLY A 62 -1.96 -5.51 28.07
C GLY A 62 -2.15 -6.89 28.72
N GLY A 63 -2.44 -6.96 30.02
CA GLY A 63 -2.47 -8.23 30.75
C GLY A 63 -1.10 -8.91 30.85
N ASP A 64 -1.15 -10.19 31.18
CA ASP A 64 0.03 -11.02 31.42
C ASP A 64 0.81 -11.29 30.12
N THR A 65 2.12 -11.46 30.27
CA THR A 65 2.96 -11.93 29.17
C THR A 65 2.84 -13.45 29.07
N VAL A 66 2.22 -13.94 27.99
CA VAL A 66 2.02 -15.37 27.73
C VAL A 66 3.08 -15.97 26.80
N GLY A 67 3.95 -15.12 26.25
CA GLY A 67 5.06 -15.54 25.41
C GLY A 67 5.92 -14.38 24.94
N PHE A 68 7.06 -14.73 24.35
CA PHE A 68 8.01 -13.78 23.80
C PHE A 68 8.67 -14.35 22.55
N SER A 69 8.84 -13.53 21.52
CA SER A 69 9.62 -13.88 20.35
C SER A 69 10.39 -12.68 19.81
N ARG A 70 11.33 -12.93 18.88
CA ARG A 70 11.99 -11.89 18.10
C ARG A 70 11.76 -12.13 16.62
N SER A 71 10.81 -11.42 16.02
CA SER A 71 10.47 -11.59 14.61
C SER A 71 9.80 -10.35 14.02
N SER A 72 9.41 -10.40 12.74
CA SER A 72 8.57 -9.37 12.15
C SER A 72 7.16 -9.41 12.73
N LEU A 73 6.43 -8.29 12.63
CA LEU A 73 5.05 -8.19 13.11
C LEU A 73 4.18 -9.36 12.65
N ARG A 74 4.24 -9.72 11.37
CA ARG A 74 3.49 -10.86 10.78
C ARG A 74 3.73 -12.19 11.51
N TYR A 75 4.98 -12.47 11.89
CA TYR A 75 5.29 -13.67 12.66
C TYR A 75 4.85 -13.55 14.10
N CYS A 76 4.84 -12.35 14.66
CA CYS A 76 4.34 -12.11 16.01
C CYS A 76 2.83 -12.30 16.10
N GLU A 77 2.09 -11.86 15.09
CA GLU A 77 0.66 -12.18 14.90
C GLU A 77 0.46 -13.70 14.84
N TYR A 78 1.23 -14.40 14.02
CA TYR A 78 1.18 -15.86 13.91
C TYR A 78 1.49 -16.57 15.24
N PHE A 79 2.54 -16.14 15.95
CA PHE A 79 2.89 -16.71 17.25
C PHE A 79 1.80 -16.45 18.27
N CYS A 80 1.22 -15.25 18.32
CA CYS A 80 0.10 -14.98 19.22
C CYS A 80 -1.12 -15.84 18.86
N ALA A 81 -1.49 -15.91 17.59
CA ALA A 81 -2.60 -16.72 17.11
C ALA A 81 -2.49 -18.21 17.46
N THR A 82 -1.27 -18.73 17.56
CA THR A 82 -0.98 -20.14 17.89
C THR A 82 -0.61 -20.34 19.37
N THR A 83 -0.46 -19.27 20.15
CA THR A 83 -0.16 -19.32 21.58
C THR A 83 -1.44 -19.25 22.40
N LYS A 84 -1.72 -20.31 23.16
CA LYS A 84 -2.90 -20.38 24.04
C LYS A 84 -2.91 -19.19 25.02
N GLY A 85 -4.03 -18.47 25.06
CA GLY A 85 -4.23 -17.34 25.96
C GLY A 85 -3.57 -16.03 25.49
N CYS A 86 -2.98 -16.00 24.30
CA CYS A 86 -2.60 -14.74 23.68
C CYS A 86 -3.81 -14.11 23.01
N HIS A 87 -3.97 -12.80 23.22
CA HIS A 87 -5.08 -11.99 22.70
C HIS A 87 -4.63 -10.65 22.12
N SER A 88 -3.39 -10.24 22.42
CA SER A 88 -2.74 -9.08 21.85
C SER A 88 -1.22 -9.28 21.79
N ILE A 89 -0.53 -8.41 21.08
CA ILE A 89 0.93 -8.36 20.98
C ILE A 89 1.40 -6.93 21.20
N ILE A 90 2.56 -6.77 21.83
CA ILE A 90 3.34 -5.54 21.76
C ILE A 90 4.50 -5.83 20.81
N SER A 91 4.48 -5.22 19.63
CA SER A 91 5.52 -5.36 18.61
C SER A 91 6.43 -4.14 18.65
N CYS A 92 7.74 -4.38 18.74
CA CYS A 92 8.76 -3.34 18.75
C CYS A 92 9.67 -3.49 17.51
N PRO A 93 9.35 -2.85 16.37
CA PRO A 93 10.01 -3.13 15.08
C PRO A 93 11.54 -3.02 15.13
N LYS A 94 12.06 -2.00 15.82
CA LYS A 94 13.51 -1.74 15.92
C LYS A 94 14.30 -2.90 16.52
N THR A 95 13.75 -3.57 17.53
CA THR A 95 14.40 -4.70 18.20
C THR A 95 13.86 -6.06 17.73
N ARG A 96 12.83 -6.03 16.86
CA ARG A 96 11.98 -7.17 16.50
C ARG A 96 11.33 -7.85 17.70
N ALA A 97 11.31 -7.22 18.88
CA ALA A 97 10.78 -7.83 20.07
C ALA A 97 9.25 -7.91 20.00
N CYS A 98 8.71 -9.08 20.35
CA CYS A 98 7.28 -9.33 20.37
C CYS A 98 6.87 -9.92 21.70
N HIS A 99 6.14 -9.14 22.47
CA HIS A 99 5.57 -9.57 23.73
C HIS A 99 4.15 -10.03 23.48
N LEU A 100 3.90 -11.33 23.63
CA LEU A 100 2.57 -11.93 23.48
C LEU A 100 1.79 -11.68 24.77
N LYS A 101 0.61 -11.12 24.66
CA LYS A 101 -0.16 -10.52 25.75
C LYS A 101 -1.53 -11.16 25.90
N SER A 102 -1.98 -11.38 27.13
CA SER A 102 -3.26 -12.05 27.41
C SER A 102 -4.47 -11.14 27.39
N ALA A 103 -4.31 -9.81 27.39
CA ALA A 103 -5.47 -8.93 27.34
C ALA A 103 -6.14 -8.99 25.96
N ALA A 104 -7.45 -9.27 25.99
CA ALA A 104 -8.35 -9.11 24.87
C ALA A 104 -8.81 -7.66 24.79
N LEU A 105 -8.28 -6.94 23.82
CA LEU A 105 -8.51 -5.51 23.66
C LEU A 105 -9.64 -5.25 22.62
N THR A 106 -10.28 -4.11 22.69
CA THR A 106 -11.34 -3.59 21.80
C THR A 106 -10.84 -2.48 20.90
N GLY A 107 -9.62 -1.98 21.10
CA GLY A 107 -9.00 -0.93 20.29
C GLY A 107 -9.11 0.47 20.85
N SER A 108 -9.92 0.68 21.88
CA SER A 108 -10.21 1.97 22.51
C SER A 108 -9.56 2.11 23.88
N GLU A 109 -8.66 1.19 24.25
CA GLU A 109 -8.02 1.19 25.55
C GLU A 109 -7.13 2.42 25.77
N PRO A 110 -7.01 2.86 27.03
CA PRO A 110 -5.98 3.80 27.42
C PRO A 110 -4.59 3.29 26.96
N PHE A 111 -3.83 4.19 26.36
CA PHE A 111 -2.49 3.88 25.86
C PHE A 111 -1.47 4.86 26.42
N LYS A 112 -0.23 4.40 26.49
CA LYS A 112 0.96 5.24 26.64
C LYS A 112 1.70 5.32 25.32
N HIS A 113 2.35 6.45 25.09
CA HIS A 113 3.21 6.61 23.93
C HIS A 113 4.55 5.88 24.15
N ASP A 114 4.95 5.04 23.21
CA ASP A 114 6.26 4.39 23.17
C ASP A 114 6.89 4.54 21.77
N PRO A 115 8.00 5.27 21.63
CA PRO A 115 8.58 5.57 20.32
C PRO A 115 9.13 4.33 19.58
N TYR A 116 9.19 3.16 20.22
CA TYR A 116 9.75 1.95 19.63
C TYR A 116 8.75 0.80 19.51
N CYS A 117 7.60 0.88 20.16
CA CYS A 117 6.68 -0.23 20.29
C CYS A 117 5.23 0.17 20.02
N GLN A 118 4.42 -0.80 19.61
CA GLN A 118 3.00 -0.62 19.35
C GLN A 118 2.23 -1.87 19.78
N THR A 119 1.08 -1.67 20.43
CA THR A 119 0.14 -2.75 20.73
C THR A 119 -0.71 -3.05 19.51
N TRP A 120 -0.80 -4.33 19.18
CA TRP A 120 -1.76 -4.87 18.23
C TRP A 120 -2.63 -5.90 18.92
N TYR A 121 -3.92 -5.95 18.63
CA TYR A 121 -4.84 -6.82 19.34
C TYR A 121 -5.69 -7.63 18.38
N MET A 122 -6.05 -8.84 18.79
CA MET A 122 -7.06 -9.61 18.08
C MET A 122 -8.40 -8.97 18.35
N ASN A 123 -9.06 -8.50 17.28
CA ASN A 123 -10.47 -8.15 17.40
C ASN A 123 -11.25 -9.45 17.58
N MET A 124 -11.40 -9.87 18.83
CA MET A 124 -12.32 -10.95 19.23
C MET A 124 -13.76 -10.45 19.37
N GLY A 125 -14.00 -9.17 19.01
CA GLY A 125 -15.33 -8.61 18.86
C GLY A 125 -16.16 -9.62 18.09
N SER A 126 -17.23 -10.04 18.74
CA SER A 126 -18.09 -11.14 18.33
C SER A 126 -18.09 -11.27 16.81
N VAL A 127 -17.41 -12.31 16.31
CA VAL A 127 -17.97 -13.03 15.18
C VAL A 127 -19.26 -13.66 15.73
N THR A 128 -20.26 -12.82 16.06
CA THR A 128 -21.57 -13.11 15.51
C THR A 128 -21.24 -13.39 14.07
N VAL A 129 -21.51 -14.61 13.63
CA VAL A 129 -21.82 -14.89 12.24
C VAL A 129 -23.08 -14.08 11.91
N GLY A 130 -23.02 -12.76 12.09
CA GLY A 130 -23.90 -11.80 11.51
C GLY A 130 -23.54 -11.94 10.07
N THR A 131 -24.39 -12.66 9.36
CA THR A 131 -24.52 -12.60 7.91
C THR A 131 -24.05 -11.23 7.47
N TRP A 132 -22.87 -11.16 6.84
CA TRP A 132 -22.43 -9.93 6.18
C TRP A 132 -23.64 -9.47 5.38
N SER A 133 -24.21 -8.31 5.75
CA SER A 133 -25.56 -7.95 5.35
C SER A 133 -25.68 -7.63 3.86
N GLY A 134 -24.64 -7.92 3.09
CA GLY A 134 -24.61 -7.58 1.69
C GLY A 134 -24.48 -6.10 1.46
N LYS A 135 -24.02 -5.28 2.45
CA LYS A 135 -24.01 -3.82 2.32
C LYS A 135 -23.27 -3.47 1.04
N LYS A 136 -24.06 -3.10 0.02
CA LYS A 136 -23.57 -2.74 -1.29
C LYS A 136 -22.79 -1.45 -1.10
N VAL A 137 -21.50 -1.50 -1.36
CA VAL A 137 -20.65 -0.32 -1.39
C VAL A 137 -20.58 0.12 -2.84
N GLU A 138 -20.88 1.39 -3.06
CA GLU A 138 -20.81 2.02 -4.38
C GLU A 138 -19.71 3.08 -4.34
N TYR A 139 -18.96 3.15 -5.44
CA TYR A 139 -17.99 4.24 -5.62
C TYR A 139 -18.71 5.58 -5.65
N GLN A 140 -18.20 6.54 -4.88
CA GLN A 140 -18.65 7.92 -4.88
C GLN A 140 -17.43 8.84 -5.00
N GLN A 141 -17.51 9.83 -5.88
CA GLN A 141 -16.56 10.93 -5.96
C GLN A 141 -17.30 12.23 -5.63
N CYS A 142 -16.63 13.12 -4.91
CA CYS A 142 -17.12 14.46 -4.66
C CYS A 142 -17.09 15.29 -5.95
N GLU A 143 -18.11 16.12 -6.15
CA GLU A 143 -18.17 17.04 -7.27
C GLU A 143 -17.09 18.13 -7.15
N LYS A 144 -16.71 18.71 -8.29
CA LYS A 144 -15.75 19.81 -8.33
C LYS A 144 -16.17 20.95 -7.39
N GLY A 145 -15.25 21.40 -6.52
CA GLY A 145 -15.51 22.43 -5.51
C GLY A 145 -16.06 21.89 -4.18
N THR A 146 -16.25 20.57 -4.08
CA THR A 146 -16.58 19.88 -2.83
C THR A 146 -15.48 18.89 -2.46
N VAL A 147 -15.38 18.56 -1.18
CA VAL A 147 -14.35 17.72 -0.58
C VAL A 147 -14.94 16.69 0.36
N PRO A 148 -14.29 15.53 0.55
CA PRO A 148 -14.76 14.50 1.47
C PRO A 148 -14.46 14.87 2.93
N GLN A 149 -15.50 15.14 3.72
CA GLN A 149 -15.44 15.38 5.17
C GLN A 149 -16.51 14.60 5.91
N GLY A 150 -16.11 13.82 6.92
CA GLY A 150 -17.04 13.02 7.72
C GLY A 150 -17.89 12.04 6.90
N GLY A 151 -17.30 11.48 5.82
CA GLY A 151 -17.99 10.56 4.91
C GLY A 151 -18.99 11.22 3.95
N LYS A 152 -18.98 12.57 3.83
CA LYS A 152 -19.86 13.32 2.93
C LYS A 152 -19.06 14.29 2.07
N CYS A 153 -19.60 14.65 0.92
CA CYS A 153 -19.06 15.72 0.11
C CYS A 153 -19.62 17.06 0.57
N VAL A 154 -18.74 17.97 0.96
CA VAL A 154 -19.09 19.32 1.45
C VAL A 154 -18.35 20.38 0.68
N LYS A 155 -18.93 21.56 0.54
CA LYS A 155 -18.27 22.68 -0.14
C LYS A 155 -17.06 23.15 0.68
N ALA A 156 -15.95 23.39 0.01
CA ALA A 156 -14.75 23.98 0.62
C ALA A 156 -14.57 25.43 0.15
N ASP A 157 -14.59 26.38 1.10
CA ASP A 157 -14.30 27.80 0.82
C ASP A 157 -12.81 28.17 1.13
N GLY A 158 -12.02 27.19 1.56
CA GLY A 158 -10.60 27.29 1.96
C GLY A 158 -9.89 25.94 1.80
N PRO A 159 -8.59 25.85 2.17
CA PRO A 159 -7.98 24.55 2.40
C PRO A 159 -8.81 23.76 3.42
N ALA A 160 -9.05 22.49 3.12
CA ALA A 160 -9.90 21.64 3.94
C ALA A 160 -9.17 20.36 4.34
N THR A 161 -9.37 19.91 5.58
CA THR A 161 -8.99 18.55 5.97
C THR A 161 -9.89 17.57 5.24
N MET A 162 -9.31 16.64 4.51
CA MET A 162 -9.99 15.59 3.76
C MET A 162 -9.56 14.22 4.28
N THR A 163 -10.49 13.27 4.35
CA THR A 163 -10.17 11.86 4.64
C THR A 163 -10.81 10.97 3.60
N PHE A 164 -9.98 10.19 2.89
CA PHE A 164 -10.38 9.34 1.77
C PHE A 164 -9.43 8.15 1.64
N TYR A 165 -9.67 7.27 0.66
CA TYR A 165 -8.76 6.16 0.38
C TYR A 165 -7.85 6.46 -0.80
N GLN A 166 -6.62 5.98 -0.69
CA GLN A 166 -5.68 5.87 -1.80
C GLN A 166 -5.15 4.44 -1.88
N TYR A 167 -4.64 4.08 -3.04
CA TYR A 167 -4.32 2.71 -3.39
C TYR A 167 -2.95 2.63 -4.04
N SER A 168 -2.26 1.52 -3.79
CA SER A 168 -0.98 1.22 -4.42
C SER A 168 -0.95 -0.25 -4.84
N ALA A 169 -0.51 -0.53 -6.06
CA ALA A 169 -0.30 -1.89 -6.55
C ALA A 169 1.11 -2.36 -6.16
N GLN A 170 1.22 -3.52 -5.51
CA GLN A 170 2.47 -3.98 -4.91
C GLN A 170 2.67 -5.50 -5.13
N LYS A 171 3.93 -5.95 -5.12
CA LYS A 171 4.32 -7.38 -5.05
C LYS A 171 4.20 -7.94 -3.63
N LYS A 172 4.48 -7.10 -2.63
CA LYS A 172 4.52 -7.50 -1.22
C LYS A 172 3.98 -6.37 -0.37
N TYR A 173 3.16 -6.73 0.61
CA TYR A 173 2.85 -5.82 1.70
C TYR A 173 3.96 -5.91 2.76
N ASP A 174 4.69 -4.81 2.94
CA ASP A 174 5.66 -4.65 4.01
C ASP A 174 5.03 -3.78 5.11
N PRO A 175 4.67 -4.36 6.27
CA PRO A 175 4.09 -3.60 7.37
C PRO A 175 5.09 -2.62 8.00
N ASP A 176 6.40 -2.85 7.83
CA ASP A 176 7.44 -1.99 8.39
C ASP A 176 7.80 -0.82 7.45
N ARG A 177 7.23 -0.79 6.24
CA ARG A 177 7.45 0.29 5.28
C ARG A 177 6.76 1.58 5.76
N ILE A 178 7.55 2.62 5.96
CA ILE A 178 7.08 4.01 6.03
C ILE A 178 6.57 4.45 4.64
N TRP A 179 5.34 4.92 4.55
CA TRP A 179 4.71 5.32 3.28
C TRP A 179 4.98 6.80 3.01
N GLU A 180 6.21 7.12 2.65
CA GLU A 180 6.67 8.49 2.36
C GLU A 180 7.40 8.54 1.01
N ASN A 181 7.41 9.71 0.34
CA ASN A 181 7.95 9.87 -1.03
C ASN A 181 7.37 8.82 -1.97
N VAL A 182 6.04 8.75 -2.01
CA VAL A 182 5.30 7.68 -2.65
C VAL A 182 4.20 8.23 -3.53
N ASP A 183 4.07 7.61 -4.70
CA ASP A 183 2.93 7.79 -5.58
C ASP A 183 1.84 6.78 -5.22
N MET A 184 0.62 7.27 -5.08
CA MET A 184 -0.57 6.45 -4.93
C MET A 184 -1.60 6.84 -5.98
N ALA A 185 -2.73 6.16 -5.97
CA ALA A 185 -3.82 6.47 -6.86
C ALA A 185 -5.17 6.35 -6.15
N SER A 186 -6.16 7.08 -6.65
CA SER A 186 -7.58 6.78 -6.44
C SER A 186 -7.95 5.36 -6.87
N LEU A 187 -9.17 4.92 -6.55
CA LEU A 187 -9.67 3.60 -6.96
C LEU A 187 -9.63 3.41 -8.48
N GLY A 188 -10.07 4.43 -9.24
CA GLY A 188 -10.02 4.42 -10.70
C GLY A 188 -8.57 4.44 -11.20
N GLY A 189 -7.69 5.21 -10.56
CA GLY A 189 -6.28 5.33 -10.96
C GLY A 189 -5.46 4.05 -10.74
N VAL A 190 -5.69 3.31 -9.64
CA VAL A 190 -4.96 2.04 -9.43
C VAL A 190 -5.40 0.95 -10.41
N LEU A 191 -6.70 0.91 -10.74
CA LEU A 191 -7.21 -0.03 -11.75
C LEU A 191 -6.81 0.39 -13.16
N PHE A 192 -6.66 1.69 -13.43
CA PHE A 192 -6.03 2.19 -14.64
C PHE A 192 -4.59 1.66 -14.76
N TYR A 193 -3.77 1.84 -13.72
CA TYR A 193 -2.37 1.39 -13.73
C TYR A 193 -2.27 -0.13 -13.96
N LEU A 194 -3.06 -0.91 -13.23
CA LEU A 194 -3.09 -2.36 -13.40
C LEU A 194 -3.43 -2.76 -14.84
N HIS A 195 -4.48 -2.18 -15.40
CA HIS A 195 -4.99 -2.52 -16.73
C HIS A 195 -4.08 -2.05 -17.88
N ASN A 196 -3.37 -0.93 -17.70
CA ASN A 196 -2.54 -0.35 -18.74
C ASN A 196 -1.09 -0.85 -18.72
N GLU A 197 -0.59 -1.25 -17.55
CA GLU A 197 0.83 -1.57 -17.41
C GLU A 197 1.11 -2.93 -16.80
N VAL A 198 0.32 -3.38 -15.82
CA VAL A 198 0.68 -4.53 -15.01
C VAL A 198 0.20 -5.85 -15.60
N VAL A 199 -1.04 -5.85 -16.09
CA VAL A 199 -1.70 -7.04 -16.65
C VAL A 199 -1.76 -7.03 -18.18
N ASP A 200 -1.26 -5.97 -18.80
CA ASP A 200 -1.13 -5.87 -20.26
C ASP A 200 -0.07 -6.87 -20.76
N SER A 201 -0.35 -7.55 -21.86
CA SER A 201 0.53 -8.57 -22.44
C SER A 201 1.93 -8.05 -22.77
N LYS A 202 2.09 -6.75 -23.03
CA LYS A 202 3.39 -6.09 -23.24
C LYS A 202 4.15 -5.81 -21.93
N GLY A 203 3.47 -5.83 -20.79
CA GLY A 203 4.02 -5.59 -19.45
C GLY A 203 4.37 -6.85 -18.67
N GLU A 204 3.85 -8.01 -19.10
CA GLU A 204 4.17 -9.33 -18.54
C GLU A 204 5.70 -9.61 -18.57
N GLN A 205 6.22 -10.23 -17.52
CA GLN A 205 7.65 -10.46 -17.34
C GLN A 205 7.97 -11.95 -17.46
N LEU A 206 9.13 -12.26 -18.07
CA LEU A 206 9.72 -13.59 -18.05
C LEU A 206 10.76 -13.64 -16.93
N ASN A 207 10.52 -14.51 -15.95
CA ASN A 207 11.39 -14.74 -14.82
C ASN A 207 12.63 -15.54 -15.22
N LYS A 208 13.66 -15.51 -14.36
CA LYS A 208 14.92 -16.24 -14.59
C LYS A 208 14.74 -17.75 -14.68
N ASP A 209 13.70 -18.29 -14.07
CA ASP A 209 13.34 -19.72 -14.10
C ASP A 209 12.48 -20.11 -15.32
N GLY A 210 12.19 -19.15 -16.21
CA GLY A 210 11.36 -19.36 -17.39
C GLY A 210 9.86 -19.23 -17.13
N THR A 211 9.43 -18.98 -15.89
CA THR A 211 8.02 -18.68 -15.58
C THR A 211 7.65 -17.26 -16.00
N LYS A 212 6.36 -17.00 -16.18
CA LYS A 212 5.82 -15.66 -16.42
C LYS A 212 5.13 -15.09 -15.18
N SER A 213 5.22 -13.77 -15.01
CA SER A 213 4.52 -13.02 -13.96
C SER A 213 3.98 -11.68 -14.48
N THR A 214 3.13 -11.04 -13.68
CA THR A 214 2.71 -9.65 -13.88
C THR A 214 3.92 -8.71 -13.82
N LYS A 215 3.77 -7.50 -14.38
CA LYS A 215 4.83 -6.48 -14.28
C LYS A 215 5.21 -6.25 -12.81
N PHE A 216 6.52 -6.30 -12.54
CA PHE A 216 7.13 -6.16 -11.21
C PHE A 216 6.63 -7.18 -10.16
N ASP A 217 6.11 -8.32 -10.61
CA ASP A 217 5.46 -9.34 -9.80
C ASP A 217 4.34 -8.78 -8.89
N ILE A 218 3.65 -7.74 -9.35
CA ILE A 218 2.54 -7.15 -8.59
C ILE A 218 1.42 -8.17 -8.44
N ASP A 219 1.02 -8.44 -7.20
CA ASP A 219 0.05 -9.48 -6.85
C ASP A 219 -1.11 -8.96 -5.97
N ARG A 220 -1.07 -7.69 -5.56
CA ARG A 220 -2.09 -7.10 -4.67
C ARG A 220 -2.27 -5.61 -4.87
N ILE A 221 -3.41 -5.14 -4.41
CA ILE A 221 -3.75 -3.73 -4.24
C ILE A 221 -3.79 -3.45 -2.74
N VAL A 222 -2.90 -2.60 -2.27
CA VAL A 222 -2.88 -2.10 -0.89
C VAL A 222 -3.71 -0.82 -0.84
N ARG A 223 -4.58 -0.70 0.16
CA ARG A 223 -5.41 0.48 0.41
C ARG A 223 -4.87 1.22 1.63
N PHE A 224 -4.90 2.53 1.57
CA PHE A 224 -4.49 3.45 2.63
C PHE A 224 -5.63 4.40 2.92
N LYS A 225 -5.94 4.60 4.20
CA LYS A 225 -6.74 5.74 4.64
C LYS A 225 -5.78 6.91 4.75
N VAL A 226 -6.07 7.98 4.01
CA VAL A 226 -5.22 9.16 4.00
C VAL A 226 -6.00 10.34 4.56
N THR A 227 -5.32 11.16 5.35
CA THR A 227 -5.83 12.47 5.79
C THR A 227 -4.94 13.52 5.16
N VAL A 228 -5.53 14.52 4.51
CA VAL A 228 -4.80 15.58 3.81
C VAL A 228 -5.35 16.93 4.23
N HIS A 229 -4.47 17.87 4.55
CA HIS A 229 -4.78 19.28 4.71
C HIS A 229 -3.64 20.08 4.06
N ASN A 230 -3.79 20.46 2.79
CA ASN A 230 -2.77 21.23 2.10
C ASN A 230 -2.77 22.71 2.53
N THR A 231 -1.67 23.41 2.24
CA THR A 231 -1.41 24.70 2.87
C THR A 231 -2.30 25.84 2.37
N GLN A 232 -2.44 26.86 3.21
CA GLN A 232 -3.09 28.10 2.83
C GLN A 232 -2.38 28.83 1.68
N ALA A 233 -1.05 28.66 1.53
CA ALA A 233 -0.26 29.27 0.47
C ALA A 233 -0.63 28.70 -0.90
N LEU A 234 -0.76 27.38 -0.98
CA LEU A 234 -1.26 26.68 -2.17
C LEU A 234 -2.65 27.18 -2.56
N TRP A 235 -3.58 27.20 -1.62
CA TRP A 235 -4.96 27.64 -1.87
C TRP A 235 -5.03 29.10 -2.34
N LYS A 236 -4.26 30.01 -1.73
CA LYS A 236 -4.23 31.42 -2.15
C LYS A 236 -3.78 31.57 -3.60
N GLN A 237 -2.84 30.76 -4.05
CA GLN A 237 -2.28 30.83 -5.39
C GLN A 237 -3.17 30.15 -6.45
N PHE A 238 -3.74 28.99 -6.14
CA PHE A 238 -4.38 28.13 -7.13
C PHE A 238 -5.87 27.87 -6.90
N ARG A 239 -6.40 28.17 -5.70
CA ARG A 239 -7.76 27.80 -5.27
C ARG A 239 -8.02 26.30 -5.44
N SER A 240 -7.03 25.50 -5.03
CA SER A 240 -6.96 24.05 -5.22
C SER A 240 -6.67 23.35 -3.91
N GLN A 241 -7.33 22.21 -3.67
CA GLN A 241 -7.10 21.33 -2.53
C GLN A 241 -5.86 20.47 -2.73
N PHE A 242 -5.50 20.15 -3.97
CA PHE A 242 -4.26 19.47 -4.32
C PHE A 242 -3.24 20.38 -5.00
N GLY A 243 -1.97 20.02 -4.87
CA GLY A 243 -0.86 20.62 -5.60
C GLY A 243 -0.55 19.94 -6.91
N GLN A 244 0.59 20.31 -7.49
CA GLN A 244 1.14 19.62 -8.65
C GLN A 244 1.58 18.21 -8.27
N PHE A 245 1.16 17.21 -9.05
CA PHE A 245 1.71 15.87 -8.95
C PHE A 245 3.22 15.88 -9.20
N ILE A 246 3.96 15.27 -8.29
CA ILE A 246 5.40 15.07 -8.38
C ILE A 246 5.64 13.57 -8.26
N GLN A 247 6.06 12.94 -9.35
CA GLN A 247 6.37 11.52 -9.37
C GLN A 247 7.55 11.21 -8.43
N PHE A 248 7.51 10.06 -7.79
CA PHE A 248 8.56 9.56 -6.92
C PHE A 248 9.16 8.26 -7.44
N ASP A 249 10.26 8.34 -8.17
CA ASP A 249 11.03 7.17 -8.57
C ASP A 249 12.06 6.82 -7.49
N TYR A 250 11.99 5.61 -6.95
CA TYR A 250 12.86 5.15 -5.86
C TYR A 250 12.89 6.14 -4.67
N GLY A 251 11.77 6.82 -4.40
CA GLY A 251 11.65 7.80 -3.31
C GLY A 251 12.32 9.15 -3.55
N GLN A 252 12.85 9.37 -4.76
CA GLN A 252 13.29 10.67 -5.23
C GLN A 252 12.21 11.31 -6.08
N ALA A 253 11.95 12.59 -5.82
CA ALA A 253 11.10 13.42 -6.63
C ALA A 253 11.68 13.52 -8.05
N THR A 254 11.03 12.92 -9.03
CA THR A 254 11.44 12.90 -10.42
C THR A 254 10.36 13.59 -11.24
N PHE A 255 10.73 14.65 -11.96
CA PHE A 255 9.80 15.46 -12.76
C PHE A 255 9.89 15.09 -14.25
N GLY A 256 10.47 13.92 -14.58
CA GLY A 256 10.76 13.51 -15.96
C GLY A 256 11.66 14.49 -16.75
N MET A 257 12.38 15.40 -16.10
CA MET A 257 13.18 16.48 -16.72
C MET A 257 14.59 16.62 -16.13
N PRO A 258 15.55 17.24 -16.85
CA PRO A 258 16.76 17.80 -16.25
C PRO A 258 16.41 18.79 -15.12
N ASP A 259 17.20 18.80 -14.05
CA ASP A 259 17.05 19.65 -12.86
C ASP A 259 15.75 19.48 -12.04
N HIS A 260 15.10 18.31 -12.15
CA HIS A 260 13.84 18.02 -11.44
C HIS A 260 13.92 18.28 -9.93
N VAL A 261 15.03 17.92 -9.27
CA VAL A 261 15.20 18.11 -7.83
C VAL A 261 15.06 19.58 -7.42
N LYS A 262 15.72 20.49 -8.15
CA LYS A 262 15.66 21.91 -7.84
C LYS A 262 14.23 22.44 -7.97
N LYS A 263 13.53 22.07 -9.05
CA LYS A 263 12.15 22.50 -9.27
C LYS A 263 11.19 22.00 -8.19
N CYS A 264 11.34 20.74 -7.77
CA CYS A 264 10.54 20.19 -6.67
C CYS A 264 10.80 20.95 -5.36
N ASN A 265 12.07 21.22 -5.04
CA ASN A 265 12.43 22.02 -3.87
C ASN A 265 11.89 23.46 -3.95
N ASP A 266 11.89 24.08 -5.13
CA ASP A 266 11.34 25.43 -5.33
C ASP A 266 9.82 25.45 -5.09
N ILE A 267 9.09 24.42 -5.52
CA ILE A 267 7.66 24.23 -5.26
C ILE A 267 7.42 24.15 -3.75
N TRP A 268 8.09 23.22 -3.07
CA TRP A 268 7.84 22.99 -1.65
C TRP A 268 8.34 24.11 -0.74
N SER A 269 9.39 24.83 -1.13
CA SER A 269 9.81 26.06 -0.44
C SER A 269 8.74 27.14 -0.48
N LYS A 270 7.93 27.16 -1.55
CA LYS A 270 6.92 28.19 -1.77
C LYS A 270 5.56 27.83 -1.17
N PHE A 271 5.16 26.58 -1.27
CA PHE A 271 3.81 26.13 -0.95
C PHE A 271 3.74 25.14 0.21
N GLY A 272 4.89 24.71 0.75
CA GLY A 272 4.97 23.63 1.73
C GLY A 272 5.07 22.26 1.06
N PHE A 273 5.06 21.18 1.82
CA PHE A 273 5.09 19.83 1.28
C PHE A 273 3.68 19.38 0.88
N GLU A 274 3.04 20.07 -0.08
CA GLU A 274 1.69 19.72 -0.49
C GLU A 274 1.58 18.32 -1.13
N VAL A 275 0.44 17.67 -0.90
CA VAL A 275 0.03 16.49 -1.65
C VAL A 275 -0.41 16.93 -3.05
N GLY A 276 0.22 16.37 -4.06
CA GLY A 276 -0.08 16.65 -5.47
C GLY A 276 -1.11 15.69 -6.06
N CYS A 277 -1.72 16.06 -7.17
CA CYS A 277 -2.57 15.14 -7.95
C CYS A 277 -2.45 15.35 -9.46
N GLN A 278 -2.69 14.28 -10.23
CA GLN A 278 -2.75 14.28 -11.69
C GLN A 278 -3.84 13.33 -12.17
N ILE A 279 -4.78 13.83 -12.98
CA ILE A 279 -5.85 13.02 -13.57
C ILE A 279 -5.24 12.00 -14.55
N VAL A 280 -5.74 10.76 -14.54
CA VAL A 280 -5.31 9.75 -15.51
C VAL A 280 -5.77 10.14 -16.93
N PRO A 281 -5.02 9.82 -17.99
CA PRO A 281 -5.41 10.20 -19.35
C PRO A 281 -6.80 9.71 -19.77
N ASP A 282 -7.65 10.66 -20.17
CA ASP A 282 -8.98 10.38 -20.70
C ASP A 282 -8.93 9.57 -22.01
N GLY A 283 -9.94 8.73 -22.23
CA GLY A 283 -10.09 7.95 -23.46
C GLY A 283 -9.17 6.72 -23.60
N ILE A 284 -8.19 6.56 -22.70
CA ILE A 284 -7.34 5.37 -22.63
C ILE A 284 -8.07 4.20 -21.95
N SER A 285 -8.91 4.49 -20.95
CA SER A 285 -9.76 3.51 -20.27
C SER A 285 -11.08 4.14 -19.81
N GLY A 286 -12.03 3.31 -19.38
CA GLY A 286 -13.31 3.75 -18.84
C GLY A 286 -13.34 3.95 -17.31
N TYR A 287 -12.19 4.03 -16.62
CA TYR A 287 -12.14 4.25 -15.17
C TYR A 287 -12.39 5.72 -14.82
N GLU A 288 -13.62 6.04 -14.44
CA GLU A 288 -14.03 7.39 -14.06
C GLU A 288 -13.39 7.83 -12.73
N GLY A 289 -13.10 9.13 -12.62
CA GLY A 289 -12.53 9.73 -11.42
C GLY A 289 -11.09 9.30 -11.11
N GLY A 290 -10.41 8.64 -12.05
CA GLY A 290 -9.04 8.20 -11.88
C GLY A 290 -8.06 9.38 -11.79
N PHE A 291 -7.28 9.40 -10.73
CA PHE A 291 -6.10 10.26 -10.57
C PHE A 291 -4.99 9.56 -9.77
N TRP A 292 -3.76 10.01 -10.02
CA TRP A 292 -2.56 9.74 -9.22
C TRP A 292 -2.37 10.86 -8.20
N SER A 293 -1.75 10.53 -7.07
CA SER A 293 -1.41 11.47 -6.01
C SER A 293 0.02 11.24 -5.52
N SER A 294 0.69 12.32 -5.11
CA SER A 294 2.09 12.29 -4.69
C SER A 294 2.23 12.77 -3.25
N PHE A 295 2.84 11.95 -2.38
CA PHE A 295 2.98 12.21 -0.95
C PHE A 295 4.45 12.51 -0.58
N PRO A 296 4.87 13.79 -0.53
CA PRO A 296 6.24 14.16 -0.22
C PRO A 296 6.61 13.83 1.23
N GLY A 297 7.56 12.93 1.38
CA GLY A 297 8.16 12.50 2.63
C GLY A 297 9.40 13.28 3.00
N ARG A 298 10.20 12.72 3.91
CA ARG A 298 11.48 13.31 4.29
C ARG A 298 12.46 13.25 3.13
N CYS A 299 13.25 14.31 3.00
CA CYS A 299 14.31 14.45 1.99
C CYS A 299 13.84 14.03 0.58
N PRO A 300 12.75 14.58 0.05
CA PRO A 300 12.14 14.10 -1.19
C PRO A 300 13.06 14.26 -2.41
N SER A 301 14.09 15.10 -2.31
CA SER A 301 15.10 15.37 -3.34
C SER A 301 16.13 14.26 -3.57
N MET A 302 16.22 13.26 -2.68
CA MET A 302 17.23 12.19 -2.76
C MET A 302 16.55 10.81 -2.81
N PRO A 303 17.12 9.85 -3.57
CA PRO A 303 16.56 8.51 -3.64
C PRO A 303 16.80 7.72 -2.35
N PHE A 304 15.98 6.70 -2.18
CA PHE A 304 16.21 5.61 -1.24
C PHE A 304 17.45 4.81 -1.63
N SER A 305 18.00 4.05 -0.68
CA SER A 305 19.08 3.10 -0.97
C SER A 305 18.52 1.74 -1.41
N ASP A 306 19.26 1.06 -2.29
CA ASP A 306 18.92 -0.32 -2.73
C ASP A 306 18.90 -1.32 -1.57
N ASP A 307 19.76 -1.12 -0.56
CA ASP A 307 19.97 -2.08 0.54
C ASP A 307 18.94 -1.98 1.66
N ALA A 308 18.20 -0.87 1.73
CA ALA A 308 17.10 -0.68 2.66
C ALA A 308 16.43 0.65 2.34
N PRO A 309 15.18 0.67 1.83
CA PRO A 309 14.56 1.91 1.38
C PRO A 309 14.36 2.97 2.47
N GLN A 310 14.75 2.71 3.73
CA GLN A 310 14.49 3.59 4.88
C GLN A 310 15.63 3.61 5.91
N VAL A 311 16.79 3.01 5.63
CA VAL A 311 17.93 3.04 6.54
C VAL A 311 18.89 4.16 6.14
N ILE A 312 19.31 4.93 7.13
CA ILE A 312 20.26 6.02 6.99
C ILE A 312 21.61 5.44 6.56
N HIS A 313 22.10 5.79 5.37
CA HIS A 313 23.45 5.46 4.93
C HIS A 313 24.29 6.72 4.75
N GLN A 314 25.57 6.65 5.13
CA GLN A 314 26.56 7.72 4.95
C GLN A 314 27.17 7.72 3.53
N GLY A 315 26.35 7.51 2.49
CA GLY A 315 26.79 7.50 1.08
C GLY A 315 26.28 8.72 0.31
N GLU A 316 27.02 9.15 -0.72
CA GLU A 316 26.87 10.45 -1.39
C GLU A 316 25.56 10.64 -2.20
N HIS A 317 24.77 9.59 -2.43
CA HIS A 317 23.54 9.64 -3.24
C HIS A 317 22.29 9.10 -2.53
N LYS A 318 22.32 8.90 -1.21
CA LYS A 318 21.20 8.34 -0.43
C LYS A 318 20.65 9.41 0.51
N LYS A 319 19.39 9.31 0.96
CA LYS A 319 18.79 10.25 1.93
C LYS A 319 19.70 10.42 3.16
N THR A 320 20.23 11.63 3.37
CA THR A 320 21.14 11.94 4.49
C THR A 320 20.37 12.43 5.72
N ILE A 321 20.97 12.31 6.91
CA ILE A 321 20.39 12.87 8.15
C ILE A 321 20.16 14.37 8.03
N SER A 322 21.14 15.10 7.47
CA SER A 322 21.01 16.55 7.26
C SER A 322 19.82 16.86 6.35
N CYS A 323 19.70 16.16 5.22
CA CYS A 323 18.58 16.39 4.30
C CYS A 323 17.23 16.04 4.93
N MET A 324 17.10 14.93 5.65
CA MET A 324 15.84 14.57 6.32
C MET A 324 15.47 15.55 7.44
N ARG A 325 16.46 16.18 8.09
CA ARG A 325 16.24 17.23 9.08
C ARG A 325 15.82 18.54 8.41
N ASP A 326 16.49 18.92 7.33
CA ASP A 326 16.29 20.19 6.65
C ASP A 326 15.02 20.15 5.77
N TRP A 327 14.61 18.96 5.34
CA TRP A 327 13.40 18.68 4.55
C TRP A 327 12.59 17.56 5.21
N ALA A 328 11.77 17.94 6.20
CA ALA A 328 10.97 17.00 7.00
C ALA A 328 9.85 16.29 6.20
N GLY A 329 9.46 16.83 5.04
CA GLY A 329 8.29 16.35 4.30
C GLY A 329 6.98 16.90 4.89
N GLY A 330 5.86 16.39 4.37
CA GLY A 330 4.52 16.81 4.81
C GLY A 330 3.85 15.83 5.78
N SER A 331 4.52 14.75 6.13
CA SER A 331 3.94 13.68 6.95
C SER A 331 3.86 14.08 8.43
N CYS A 332 2.67 14.02 9.01
CA CYS A 332 2.45 14.22 10.43
C CYS A 332 1.23 13.42 10.93
N PRO A 333 1.04 13.25 12.25
CA PRO A 333 -0.13 12.52 12.78
C PRO A 333 -1.46 13.24 12.56
N GLU A 334 -1.48 14.59 12.64
CA GLU A 334 -2.68 15.41 12.56
C GLU A 334 -2.46 16.57 11.59
N PRO A 335 -2.72 16.39 10.27
CA PRO A 335 -2.52 17.42 9.27
C PRO A 335 -3.29 18.71 9.57
N ASP A 336 -2.56 19.83 9.65
CA ASP A 336 -3.09 21.15 10.02
C ASP A 336 -2.89 22.21 8.93
N GLY A 337 -2.18 21.88 7.85
CA GLY A 337 -1.92 22.78 6.74
C GLY A 337 -0.70 23.69 6.91
N THR A 338 0.14 23.48 7.93
CA THR A 338 1.47 24.08 7.94
C THR A 338 2.33 23.52 6.81
N PRO A 339 3.40 24.22 6.40
CA PRO A 339 4.28 23.75 5.33
C PRO A 339 4.86 22.34 5.52
N ASP A 340 4.96 21.85 6.75
CA ASP A 340 5.56 20.57 7.15
C ASP A 340 4.56 19.54 7.72
N CYS A 341 3.26 19.88 7.77
CA CYS A 341 2.22 19.00 8.29
C CYS A 341 0.96 19.04 7.41
N THR A 342 1.03 18.34 6.27
CA THR A 342 0.01 18.38 5.22
C THR A 342 -0.70 17.04 5.02
N TRP A 343 -0.15 15.92 5.48
CA TRP A 343 -0.76 14.61 5.26
C TRP A 343 -0.42 13.55 6.31
N HIS A 344 -1.32 12.57 6.44
CA HIS A 344 -1.16 11.36 7.23
C HIS A 344 -1.60 10.14 6.41
N ILE A 345 -0.90 9.01 6.54
CA ILE A 345 -1.21 7.76 5.86
C ILE A 345 -1.31 6.62 6.87
N GLU A 346 -2.43 5.92 6.83
CA GLU A 346 -2.71 4.72 7.63
C GLU A 346 -2.99 3.53 6.69
N PRO A 347 -2.31 2.38 6.86
CA PRO A 347 -2.68 1.17 6.12
C PRO A 347 -4.14 0.75 6.42
N ALA A 348 -4.91 0.48 5.36
CA ALA A 348 -6.33 0.15 5.42
C ALA A 348 -6.69 -1.16 4.68
N GLY A 349 -5.74 -2.10 4.68
CA GLY A 349 -5.90 -3.45 4.14
C GLY A 349 -5.36 -3.65 2.73
N TYR A 350 -5.50 -4.86 2.20
CA TYR A 350 -5.12 -5.22 0.84
C TYR A 350 -6.03 -6.30 0.23
N VAL A 351 -6.16 -6.29 -1.08
CA VAL A 351 -6.86 -7.31 -1.89
C VAL A 351 -5.87 -7.89 -2.89
N MET A 352 -5.77 -9.21 -2.93
CA MET A 352 -4.94 -9.91 -3.90
C MET A 352 -5.57 -9.84 -5.30
N LEU A 353 -4.74 -9.84 -6.35
CA LEU A 353 -5.23 -9.84 -7.73
C LEU A 353 -6.04 -11.09 -8.04
N ASN A 354 -5.67 -12.25 -7.51
CA ASN A 354 -6.45 -13.48 -7.69
C ASN A 354 -7.83 -13.43 -7.01
N GLU A 355 -7.95 -12.77 -5.84
CA GLU A 355 -9.26 -12.48 -5.21
C GLU A 355 -10.10 -11.55 -6.11
N LEU A 356 -9.47 -10.52 -6.70
CA LEU A 356 -10.14 -9.56 -7.56
C LEU A 356 -10.59 -10.17 -8.89
N MET A 357 -9.74 -10.96 -9.54
CA MET A 357 -10.05 -11.59 -10.83
C MET A 357 -10.91 -12.85 -10.64
N GLY A 358 -10.70 -13.55 -9.54
CA GLY A 358 -11.26 -14.88 -9.27
C GLY A 358 -10.50 -16.02 -9.97
N GLU A 359 -9.29 -15.77 -10.46
CA GLU A 359 -8.39 -16.72 -11.12
C GLU A 359 -6.95 -16.38 -10.72
N ASP A 360 -6.06 -17.36 -10.71
CA ASP A 360 -4.65 -17.13 -10.39
C ASP A 360 -3.89 -16.56 -11.59
N ALA A 361 -3.19 -15.44 -11.38
CA ALA A 361 -2.47 -14.75 -12.44
C ALA A 361 -1.33 -15.61 -13.00
N SER A 362 -0.57 -16.25 -12.12
CA SER A 362 0.58 -17.05 -12.49
C SER A 362 0.15 -18.31 -13.24
N GLU A 363 -0.95 -18.95 -12.86
CA GLU A 363 -1.48 -20.10 -13.60
C GLU A 363 -1.83 -19.74 -15.05
N ILE A 364 -2.57 -18.65 -15.28
CA ILE A 364 -2.94 -18.17 -16.62
C ILE A 364 -1.70 -17.90 -17.48
N LEU A 365 -0.73 -17.16 -16.93
CA LEU A 365 0.44 -16.75 -17.67
C LEU A 365 1.35 -17.95 -18.01
N ASN A 366 1.55 -18.86 -17.06
CA ASN A 366 2.40 -20.04 -17.25
C ASN A 366 1.74 -21.13 -18.12
N SER A 367 0.42 -21.10 -18.32
CA SER A 367 -0.26 -21.91 -19.34
C SER A 367 -0.20 -21.32 -20.75
N GLY A 368 0.54 -20.23 -20.96
CA GLY A 368 0.66 -19.54 -22.25
C GLY A 368 -0.48 -18.56 -22.54
N GLY A 369 -1.31 -18.24 -21.53
CA GLY A 369 -2.33 -17.20 -21.62
C GLY A 369 -1.79 -15.79 -21.39
N HIS A 370 -2.72 -14.82 -21.42
CA HIS A 370 -2.49 -13.40 -21.13
C HIS A 370 -3.62 -12.87 -20.27
N LEU A 371 -3.29 -12.03 -19.29
CA LEU A 371 -4.32 -11.43 -18.43
C LEU A 371 -5.13 -10.37 -19.18
N TYR A 372 -4.48 -9.61 -20.05
CA TYR A 372 -5.09 -8.66 -20.97
C TYR A 372 -4.25 -8.51 -22.23
N ASP A 373 -4.89 -8.53 -23.39
CA ASP A 373 -4.31 -8.20 -24.69
C ASP A 373 -5.10 -7.06 -25.32
N GLU A 374 -4.40 -6.01 -25.75
CA GLU A 374 -5.01 -4.79 -26.28
C GLU A 374 -5.75 -5.02 -27.61
N VAL A 375 -5.28 -5.96 -28.45
CA VAL A 375 -5.91 -6.27 -29.74
C VAL A 375 -7.23 -7.03 -29.53
N LEU A 376 -7.24 -7.94 -28.56
CA LEU A 376 -8.44 -8.69 -28.18
C LEU A 376 -9.39 -7.89 -27.28
N ASP A 377 -8.89 -6.81 -26.67
CA ASP A 377 -9.50 -6.07 -25.57
C ASP A 377 -10.01 -7.03 -24.48
N GLY A 378 -9.18 -8.00 -24.10
CA GLY A 378 -9.54 -9.10 -23.19
C GLY A 378 -8.38 -10.05 -22.93
N GLY A 379 -8.58 -11.04 -22.05
CA GLY A 379 -7.55 -12.01 -21.71
C GLY A 379 -7.55 -13.22 -22.66
N LEU A 380 -6.37 -13.83 -22.85
CA LEU A 380 -6.21 -15.10 -23.55
C LEU A 380 -6.06 -16.22 -22.52
N GLY A 381 -6.88 -17.28 -22.60
CA GLY A 381 -6.83 -18.38 -21.63
C GLY A 381 -7.48 -18.10 -20.27
N THR A 382 -8.06 -16.91 -20.06
CA THR A 382 -8.85 -16.59 -18.86
C THR A 382 -10.30 -17.06 -19.04
N SER A 383 -10.84 -17.79 -18.07
CA SER A 383 -12.23 -18.25 -18.14
C SER A 383 -13.21 -17.09 -17.88
N LYS A 384 -12.79 -16.07 -17.13
CA LYS A 384 -13.65 -14.95 -16.71
C LYS A 384 -13.48 -13.68 -17.53
N ASN A 385 -12.40 -13.54 -18.30
CA ASN A 385 -12.12 -12.33 -19.08
C ASN A 385 -12.25 -11.05 -18.24
N PHE A 386 -11.72 -11.09 -17.01
CA PHE A 386 -11.94 -10.03 -16.02
C PHE A 386 -11.56 -8.64 -16.55
N TRP A 387 -10.48 -8.52 -17.32
CA TRP A 387 -9.98 -7.27 -17.88
C TRP A 387 -10.64 -6.85 -19.22
N LYS A 388 -11.59 -7.63 -19.77
CA LYS A 388 -12.22 -7.32 -21.06
C LYS A 388 -13.00 -5.99 -21.09
N GLY A 389 -12.85 -5.19 -22.14
CA GLY A 389 -13.61 -3.94 -22.27
C GLY A 389 -12.92 -2.78 -21.55
N LYS A 390 -11.66 -2.50 -21.86
CA LYS A 390 -10.85 -1.46 -21.23
C LYS A 390 -11.45 -0.06 -21.35
N LYS A 391 -12.07 0.23 -22.48
CA LYS A 391 -12.74 1.51 -22.74
C LYS A 391 -14.22 1.53 -22.34
N SER A 392 -14.76 0.42 -21.84
CA SER A 392 -16.16 0.37 -21.39
C SER A 392 -16.26 0.93 -19.98
N THR A 393 -16.90 2.10 -19.83
CA THR A 393 -17.19 2.71 -18.52
C THR A 393 -17.97 1.75 -17.62
N LYS A 394 -18.92 0.99 -18.18
CA LYS A 394 -19.67 -0.04 -17.46
C LYS A 394 -18.76 -1.16 -16.93
N ALA A 395 -17.86 -1.71 -17.75
CA ALA A 395 -16.97 -2.79 -17.32
C ALA A 395 -15.95 -2.29 -16.28
N CYS A 396 -15.40 -1.09 -16.50
CA CYS A 396 -14.49 -0.44 -15.55
C CYS A 396 -15.18 -0.17 -14.20
N LYS A 397 -16.41 0.36 -14.21
CA LYS A 397 -17.21 0.54 -13.00
C LYS A 397 -17.47 -0.77 -12.27
N GLN A 398 -17.79 -1.86 -12.99
CA GLN A 398 -17.97 -3.17 -12.37
C GLN A 398 -16.72 -3.67 -11.65
N ARG A 399 -15.52 -3.40 -12.17
CA ARG A 399 -14.26 -3.74 -11.49
C ARG A 399 -14.02 -2.89 -10.25
N MET A 400 -14.29 -1.59 -10.34
CA MET A 400 -14.23 -0.67 -9.20
C MET A 400 -15.18 -1.13 -8.08
N ASP A 401 -16.44 -1.41 -8.42
CA ASP A 401 -17.44 -1.89 -7.47
C ASP A 401 -17.03 -3.25 -6.87
N LYS A 402 -16.48 -4.18 -7.67
CA LYS A 402 -15.98 -5.47 -7.16
C LYS A 402 -14.82 -5.28 -6.17
N LEU A 403 -13.88 -4.40 -6.48
CA LEU A 403 -12.75 -4.12 -5.59
C LEU A 403 -13.22 -3.50 -4.26
N LEU A 404 -14.15 -2.53 -4.31
CA LEU A 404 -14.76 -1.95 -3.11
C LEU A 404 -15.49 -2.99 -2.28
N GLN A 405 -16.27 -3.88 -2.91
CA GLN A 405 -16.96 -4.96 -2.22
C GLN A 405 -15.97 -5.92 -1.54
N LEU A 406 -14.86 -6.25 -2.19
CA LEU A 406 -13.81 -7.07 -1.58
C LEU A 406 -13.20 -6.37 -0.37
N PHE A 407 -12.91 -5.07 -0.45
CA PHE A 407 -12.43 -4.30 0.71
C PHE A 407 -13.46 -4.22 1.84
N ALA A 408 -14.74 -3.98 1.53
CA ALA A 408 -15.81 -3.89 2.53
C ALA A 408 -16.07 -5.24 3.22
N LYS A 409 -16.03 -6.33 2.46
CA LYS A 409 -16.16 -7.69 2.99
C LYS A 409 -14.94 -8.07 3.82
N LYS A 410 -13.74 -7.80 3.30
CA LYS A 410 -12.48 -8.23 3.90
C LYS A 410 -12.12 -7.36 5.09
N PHE A 411 -12.40 -6.06 5.08
CA PHE A 411 -12.02 -5.11 6.12
C PHE A 411 -13.22 -4.25 6.55
N PRO A 412 -14.22 -4.85 7.23
CA PRO A 412 -15.48 -4.19 7.57
C PRO A 412 -15.33 -3.05 8.60
N ASP A 413 -14.24 -3.04 9.37
CA ASP A 413 -13.94 -1.98 10.35
C ASP A 413 -13.57 -0.65 9.68
N PHE A 414 -13.20 -0.68 8.40
CA PHE A 414 -12.93 0.51 7.61
C PHE A 414 -14.18 0.91 6.84
N ASP A 415 -14.59 2.18 6.95
CA ASP A 415 -15.71 2.73 6.22
C ASP A 415 -15.44 2.75 4.71
N ALA A 416 -15.77 1.66 4.01
CA ALA A 416 -15.58 1.55 2.58
C ALA A 416 -16.41 2.56 1.74
N SER A 417 -17.30 3.35 2.37
CA SER A 417 -18.12 4.38 1.70
C SER A 417 -17.56 5.80 1.76
N LEU A 418 -16.31 6.00 2.21
CA LEU A 418 -15.66 7.30 2.10
C LEU A 418 -15.60 7.76 0.63
N PRO A 419 -16.11 8.97 0.30
CA PRO A 419 -16.05 9.47 -1.05
C PRO A 419 -14.63 9.90 -1.44
N ASP A 420 -14.26 9.68 -2.69
CA ASP A 420 -12.99 10.17 -3.25
C ASP A 420 -13.10 11.67 -3.55
N PRO A 421 -12.03 12.46 -3.36
CA PRO A 421 -12.00 13.85 -3.80
C PRO A 421 -11.87 13.93 -5.34
N THR A 422 -12.16 15.10 -5.91
CA THR A 422 -11.75 15.41 -7.28
C THR A 422 -10.30 15.92 -7.27
N CYS A 423 -9.47 15.47 -8.22
CA CYS A 423 -8.19 16.13 -8.49
C CYS A 423 -8.45 17.50 -9.13
N ASP A 424 -8.31 18.57 -8.36
CA ASP A 424 -8.66 19.93 -8.76
C ASP A 424 -7.47 20.78 -9.24
N PHE A 425 -6.29 20.17 -9.32
CA PHE A 425 -5.08 20.78 -9.88
C PHE A 425 -5.00 20.52 -11.40
N TRP A 426 -4.88 21.57 -12.21
CA TRP A 426 -5.03 21.50 -13.68
C TRP A 426 -3.86 22.12 -14.47
N ARG A 427 -2.70 22.37 -13.84
CA ARG A 427 -1.56 23.02 -14.50
C ARG A 427 -0.55 22.08 -15.12
#